data_AF-A0A9W7D1G7-F1
#
_entry.id   AF-A0A9W7D1G7-F1
#
_cell.length_a   1.000
_cell.length_b   1.000
_cell.length_c   1.000
_cell.angle_alpha   90.00
_cell.angle_beta   90.00
_cell.angle_gamma   90.00
#
_symmetry.space_group_name_H-M   'P 1'
#
loop_
_entity.id
_entity.type
_entity.pdbx_description
1 polymer ?
#
loop_
_entity_poly.entity_id
_entity_poly.type
_entity_poly.pdbx_seq_one_letter_code
_entity_poly.pdbx_strand_id
1 'polypeptide(L)'
;MNAPIDLYEHEDKSIATCLLPEYQYVFAHSASSSFFAYIPSYFWKQVVLETNQYAATKSIRITSPFRLHELMTFIGIMFYMTLTDKGEYADYWGPHMEDAVFDRSSTSLDNVMSLNRFK
;
A
#
# COMPACT_ATOMS: atom_id res chain seq x y z
N MET A 1 27.76 -11.09 15.23
CA MET A 1 26.38 -11.53 14.93
C MET A 1 26.28 -11.55 13.42
N ASN A 2 26.13 -12.72 12.81
CA ASN A 2 25.99 -12.83 11.35
C ASN A 2 24.57 -12.45 11.01
N ALA A 3 24.40 -11.41 10.19
CA ALA A 3 23.09 -10.98 9.71
C ALA A 3 22.41 -12.14 8.94
N PRO A 4 21.07 -12.24 8.98
CA PRO A 4 20.34 -13.23 8.19
C PRO A 4 20.69 -13.07 6.71
N ILE A 5 21.04 -14.18 6.07
CA ILE A 5 21.54 -14.23 4.67
C ILE A 5 20.39 -14.19 3.65
N ASP A 6 19.15 -14.08 4.13
CA ASP A 6 17.90 -14.23 3.37
C ASP A 6 17.07 -12.94 3.35
N LEU A 7 17.71 -11.79 3.56
CA LEU A 7 17.06 -10.49 3.42
C LEU A 7 17.07 -10.08 1.94
N TYR A 8 15.94 -9.55 1.47
CA TYR A 8 15.84 -8.98 0.13
C TYR A 8 16.85 -7.85 -0.02
N GLU A 9 17.67 -7.93 -1.07
CA GLU A 9 18.76 -6.99 -1.33
C GLU A 9 18.41 -6.18 -2.60
N HIS A 10 18.25 -4.87 -2.45
CA HIS A 10 18.02 -3.96 -3.57
C HIS A 10 19.25 -3.93 -4.52
N GLU A 11 19.09 -3.43 -5.75
CA GLU A 11 20.19 -3.39 -6.74
C GLU A 11 21.46 -2.65 -6.25
N ASP A 12 21.30 -1.74 -5.29
CA ASP A 12 22.37 -0.96 -4.67
C ASP A 12 23.01 -1.64 -3.45
N LYS A 13 22.65 -2.90 -3.16
CA LYS A 13 23.06 -3.68 -1.97
C LYS A 13 22.53 -3.14 -0.64
N SER A 14 21.54 -2.26 -0.70
CA SER A 14 20.83 -1.78 0.47
C SER A 14 19.75 -2.78 0.86
N ILE A 15 19.52 -2.88 2.17
CA ILE A 15 18.37 -3.55 2.79
C ILE A 15 17.35 -2.53 3.33
N ALA A 16 17.62 -1.23 3.14
CA ALA A 16 16.75 -0.17 3.59
C ALA A 16 15.67 0.11 2.55
N THR A 17 14.42 0.20 2.99
CA THR A 17 13.29 0.68 2.17
C THR A 17 13.67 2.01 1.53
N CYS A 18 13.75 2.04 0.21
CA CYS A 18 14.07 3.23 -0.57
C CYS A 18 12.93 3.57 -1.52
N LEU A 19 12.75 4.88 -1.76
CA LEU A 19 11.93 5.33 -2.88
C LEU A 19 12.65 4.93 -4.17
N LEU A 20 11.95 4.20 -5.05
CA LEU A 20 12.49 3.88 -6.37
C LEU A 20 12.85 5.19 -7.12
N PRO A 21 14.11 5.34 -7.60
CA PRO A 21 14.57 6.58 -8.24
C PRO A 21 13.69 7.05 -9.40
N GLU A 22 13.10 6.08 -10.11
CA GLU A 22 12.18 6.29 -11.21
C GLU A 22 10.93 7.07 -10.82
N TYR A 23 10.50 7.04 -9.55
CA TYR A 23 9.28 7.74 -9.11
C TYR A 23 9.55 9.03 -8.33
N GLN A 24 10.81 9.45 -8.21
CA GLN A 24 11.14 10.71 -7.53
C GLN A 24 10.46 11.92 -8.19
N TYR A 25 10.28 11.89 -9.53
CA TYR A 25 9.59 12.95 -10.27
C TYR A 25 8.10 13.07 -9.95
N VAL A 26 7.45 11.97 -9.53
CA VAL A 26 6.01 11.92 -9.19
C VAL A 26 5.72 12.84 -7.99
N PHE A 27 6.66 12.93 -7.06
CA PHE A 27 6.57 13.80 -5.89
C PHE A 27 7.08 15.22 -6.12
N ALA A 28 7.95 15.42 -7.12
CA ALA A 28 8.45 16.75 -7.46
C ALA A 28 7.40 17.60 -8.21
N HIS A 29 6.45 16.98 -8.93
CA HIS A 29 5.56 17.69 -9.85
C HIS A 29 4.11 17.17 -9.85
N SER A 30 3.33 17.36 -8.77
CA SER A 30 1.85 17.55 -8.75
C SER A 30 0.89 16.59 -9.50
N ALA A 31 1.37 15.59 -10.23
CA ALA A 31 0.59 14.79 -11.17
C ALA A 31 -0.28 13.75 -10.44
N SER A 32 0.25 13.15 -9.38
CA SER A 32 -0.48 12.28 -8.46
C SER A 32 -1.56 13.04 -7.69
N SER A 33 -1.31 14.29 -7.27
CA SER A 33 -2.35 15.15 -6.70
C SER A 33 -3.41 15.55 -7.74
N SER A 34 -2.99 15.79 -8.98
CA SER A 34 -3.89 16.12 -10.10
C SER A 34 -4.82 14.94 -10.45
N PHE A 35 -4.32 13.71 -10.41
CA PHE A 35 -5.14 12.50 -10.68
C PHE A 35 -6.39 12.45 -9.79
N PHE A 36 -6.25 12.69 -8.49
CA PHE A 36 -7.39 12.72 -7.57
C PHE A 36 -8.26 13.97 -7.70
N ALA A 37 -7.67 15.11 -8.07
CA ALA A 37 -8.39 16.38 -8.22
C ALA A 37 -9.33 16.41 -9.44
N TYR A 38 -8.96 15.72 -10.53
CA TYR A 38 -9.74 15.74 -11.78
C TYR A 38 -10.82 14.66 -11.87
N ILE A 39 -10.80 13.63 -11.01
CA ILE A 39 -11.82 12.58 -11.03
C ILE A 39 -13.01 13.00 -10.16
N PRO A 40 -14.23 13.11 -10.72
CA PRO A 40 -15.40 13.54 -9.96
C PRO A 40 -15.72 12.61 -8.78
N SER A 41 -16.18 13.17 -7.67
CA SER A 41 -16.57 12.38 -6.48
C SER A 41 -17.67 11.35 -6.76
N TYR A 42 -18.53 11.60 -7.75
CA TYR A 42 -19.56 10.65 -8.18
C TYR A 42 -18.96 9.36 -8.77
N PHE A 43 -17.86 9.47 -9.53
CA PHE A 43 -17.17 8.29 -10.08
C PHE A 43 -16.73 7.37 -8.95
N TRP A 44 -16.07 7.92 -7.92
CA TRP A 44 -15.61 7.12 -6.80
C TRP A 44 -16.74 6.51 -5.98
N LYS A 45 -17.85 7.24 -5.82
CA LYS A 45 -19.06 6.69 -5.19
C LYS A 45 -19.64 5.52 -6.00
N GLN A 46 -19.62 5.62 -7.33
CA GLN A 46 -20.05 4.54 -8.20
C GLN A 46 -19.14 3.31 -8.05
N VAL A 47 -17.81 3.49 -8.04
CA VAL A 47 -16.87 2.39 -7.81
C VAL A 47 -17.20 1.66 -6.51
N VAL A 48 -17.40 2.39 -5.40
CA VAL A 48 -17.79 1.78 -4.11
C VAL A 48 -19.11 1.01 -4.20
N LEU A 49 -20.11 1.57 -4.89
CA LEU A 49 -21.40 0.91 -5.07
C LEU A 49 -21.25 -0.41 -5.82
N GLU A 50 -20.58 -0.38 -6.97
CA GLU A 50 -20.38 -1.55 -7.83
C GLU A 50 -19.53 -2.62 -7.12
N THR A 51 -18.47 -2.25 -6.40
CA THR A 51 -17.65 -3.20 -5.62
C THR A 51 -18.48 -3.93 -4.57
N ASN A 52 -19.33 -3.20 -3.83
CA ASN A 52 -20.20 -3.81 -2.83
C ASN A 52 -21.26 -4.72 -3.45
N GLN A 53 -21.85 -4.31 -4.59
CA GLN A 53 -22.79 -5.14 -5.33
C GLN A 53 -22.13 -6.41 -5.86
N TYR A 54 -20.93 -6.29 -6.41
CA TYR A 54 -20.15 -7.42 -6.88
C TYR A 54 -19.86 -8.42 -5.75
N ALA A 55 -19.44 -7.94 -4.57
CA ALA A 55 -19.22 -8.78 -3.41
C ALA A 55 -20.48 -9.54 -2.98
N ALA A 56 -21.65 -8.87 -3.01
CA ALA A 56 -22.93 -9.50 -2.70
C ALA A 56 -23.33 -10.55 -3.75
N THR A 57 -23.21 -10.25 -5.04
CA THR A 57 -23.56 -11.18 -6.13
C THR A 57 -22.65 -12.40 -6.17
N LYS A 58 -21.37 -12.23 -5.85
CA LYS A 58 -20.37 -13.31 -5.83
C LYS A 58 -20.24 -14.01 -4.48
N SER A 59 -21.06 -13.65 -3.49
CA SER A 59 -21.01 -14.19 -2.13
C SER A 59 -19.60 -14.11 -1.51
N ILE A 60 -18.86 -13.04 -1.82
CA ILE A 60 -17.54 -12.77 -1.25
C ILE A 60 -17.76 -12.39 0.22
N ARG A 61 -17.04 -13.04 1.12
CA ARG A 61 -17.14 -12.81 2.56
C ARG A 61 -16.46 -11.48 2.91
N ILE A 62 -17.23 -10.41 2.95
CA ILE A 62 -16.78 -9.10 3.47
C ILE A 62 -17.33 -8.90 4.89
N THR A 63 -16.50 -8.43 5.81
CA THR A 63 -16.91 -8.14 7.19
C THR A 63 -17.92 -6.99 7.25
N SER A 64 -17.75 -6.00 6.37
CA SER A 64 -18.62 -4.84 6.24
C SER A 64 -18.57 -4.30 4.80
N PRO A 65 -19.63 -3.61 4.34
CA PRO A 65 -19.61 -2.90 3.06
C PRO A 65 -18.49 -1.86 3.02
N PHE A 66 -17.81 -1.77 1.89
CA PHE A 66 -16.75 -0.80 1.64
C PHE A 66 -17.30 0.63 1.61
N ARG A 67 -16.53 1.55 2.16
CA ARG A 67 -16.83 2.99 2.16
C ARG A 67 -15.86 3.76 1.26
N LEU A 68 -16.24 4.99 0.90
CA LEU A 68 -15.40 5.85 0.07
C LEU A 68 -14.01 6.10 0.66
N HIS A 69 -13.91 6.31 1.97
CA HIS A 69 -12.60 6.50 2.61
C HIS A 69 -11.73 5.23 2.52
N GLU A 70 -12.32 4.03 2.67
CA GLU A 70 -11.57 2.78 2.52
C GLU A 70 -11.05 2.60 1.09
N LEU A 71 -11.84 2.98 0.08
CA LEU A 71 -11.38 2.98 -1.31
C LEU A 71 -10.19 3.94 -1.50
N MET A 72 -10.25 5.15 -0.92
CA MET A 72 -9.14 6.10 -1.00
C MET A 72 -7.89 5.58 -0.28
N THR A 73 -8.07 4.95 0.88
CA THR A 73 -7.00 4.28 1.61
C THR A 73 -6.37 3.16 0.79
N PHE A 74 -7.19 2.30 0.16
CA PHE A 74 -6.73 1.23 -0.71
C PHE A 74 -5.88 1.76 -1.88
N ILE A 75 -6.36 2.80 -2.57
CA ILE A 75 -5.60 3.42 -3.66
C ILE A 75 -4.29 4.03 -3.14
N GLY A 76 -4.32 4.68 -1.98
CA GLY A 76 -3.11 5.21 -1.32
C GLY A 76 -2.08 4.12 -1.00
N ILE A 77 -2.53 2.95 -0.54
CA ILE A 77 -1.67 1.78 -0.32
C ILE A 77 -1.07 1.28 -1.64
N MET A 78 -1.86 1.19 -2.72
CA MET A 78 -1.31 0.78 -4.03
C MET A 78 -0.23 1.76 -4.52
N PHE A 79 -0.46 3.07 -4.37
CA PHE A 79 0.57 4.06 -4.66
C PHE A 79 1.82 3.83 -3.81
N TYR A 80 1.67 3.67 -2.50
CA TYR A 80 2.79 3.40 -1.61
C TYR A 80 3.60 2.18 -2.04
N MET A 81 2.94 1.04 -2.32
CA MET A 81 3.57 -0.19 -2.80
C MET A 81 4.26 -0.08 -4.16
N THR A 82 3.81 0.85 -5.00
CA THR A 82 4.48 1.11 -6.27
C THR A 82 5.78 1.90 -6.06
N LEU A 83 5.81 2.74 -5.02
CA LEU A 83 6.86 3.71 -4.79
C LEU A 83 7.97 3.20 -3.87
N THR A 84 7.59 2.42 -2.87
CA THR A 84 8.50 1.75 -1.96
C THR A 84 8.55 0.30 -2.34
N ASP A 85 9.74 -0.22 -2.58
CA ASP A 85 9.94 -1.65 -2.71
C ASP A 85 10.34 -2.21 -1.35
N LYS A 86 9.54 -3.13 -0.80
CA LYS A 86 9.83 -3.88 0.42
C LYS A 86 10.12 -5.37 0.14
N GLY A 87 10.27 -5.76 -1.12
CA GLY A 87 10.39 -7.18 -1.48
C GLY A 87 9.03 -7.86 -1.49
N GLU A 88 8.72 -8.70 -0.49
CA GLU A 88 7.49 -9.48 -0.53
C GLU A 88 6.25 -8.62 -0.19
N TYR A 89 5.12 -8.98 -0.79
CA TYR A 89 3.84 -8.34 -0.51
C TYR A 89 3.42 -8.44 0.97
N ALA A 90 3.84 -9.50 1.66
CA ALA A 90 3.58 -9.65 3.09
C ALA A 90 4.37 -8.62 3.93
N ASP A 91 5.52 -8.17 3.45
CA ASP A 91 6.44 -7.25 4.14
C ASP A 91 5.89 -5.82 4.20
N TYR A 92 4.69 -5.54 3.69
CA TYR A 92 4.01 -4.27 3.94
C TYR A 92 3.18 -4.29 5.22
N TRP A 93 2.90 -5.47 5.78
CA TRP A 93 2.11 -5.69 7.00
C TRP A 93 2.92 -6.46 8.05
N GLY A 94 2.57 -6.29 9.32
CA GLY A 94 3.22 -6.94 10.45
C GLY A 94 4.43 -6.19 11.02
N PRO A 95 5.01 -6.70 12.12
CA PRO A 95 6.24 -6.20 12.72
C PRO A 95 7.46 -6.71 11.96
N HIS A 96 8.30 -5.78 11.49
CA HIS A 96 9.48 -6.09 10.72
C HIS A 96 10.63 -6.51 11.64
N MET A 97 11.34 -7.59 11.32
CA MET A 97 12.56 -7.94 12.06
C MET A 97 13.64 -6.84 11.92
N GLU A 98 13.62 -6.08 10.83
CA GLU A 98 14.53 -4.94 10.63
C GLU A 98 14.30 -3.80 11.64
N ASP A 99 13.07 -3.58 12.11
CA ASP A 99 12.79 -2.52 13.11
C ASP A 99 13.44 -2.85 14.47
N ALA A 100 13.53 -4.14 14.80
CA ALA A 100 14.20 -4.61 16.02
C ALA A 100 15.73 -4.61 15.91
N VAL A 101 16.29 -4.67 14.69
CA VAL A 101 17.74 -4.80 14.44
C VAL A 101 18.38 -3.45 14.07
N PHE A 102 17.66 -2.58 13.36
CA PHE A 102 18.20 -1.34 12.81
C PHE A 102 17.68 -0.07 13.49
N ASP A 103 16.86 -0.19 14.56
CA ASP A 103 16.27 0.95 15.30
C ASP A 103 15.60 1.98 14.35
N ARG A 104 15.02 1.47 13.26
CA ARG A 104 14.21 2.25 12.32
C ARG A 104 12.74 2.00 12.61
N SER A 105 11.91 3.02 12.44
CA SER A 105 10.47 2.87 12.45
C SER A 105 9.98 2.60 11.03
N SER A 106 9.99 1.33 10.60
CA SER A 106 9.26 0.99 9.37
C SER A 106 7.78 1.27 9.58
N THR A 107 7.13 1.80 8.55
CA THR A 107 5.70 2.08 8.60
C THR A 107 4.95 0.81 8.24
N SER A 108 4.38 0.13 9.23
CA SER A 108 3.48 -1.01 9.02
C SER A 108 2.09 -0.52 8.57
N LEU A 109 1.54 -1.13 7.52
CA LEU A 109 0.21 -0.78 7.00
C LEU A 109 -0.94 -1.33 7.84
N ASP A 110 -0.70 -2.16 8.86
CA ASP A 110 -1.75 -2.71 9.72
C ASP A 110 -2.58 -1.63 10.43
N ASN A 111 -1.95 -0.50 10.76
CA ASN A 111 -2.63 0.64 11.36
C ASN A 111 -3.49 1.44 10.37
N VAL A 112 -3.33 1.19 9.07
CA VAL A 112 -4.02 1.88 7.97
C VAL A 112 -5.15 1.02 7.41
N MET A 113 -4.86 -0.24 7.05
CA MET A 113 -5.82 -1.24 6.60
C MET A 113 -5.21 -2.61 6.80
N SER A 114 -5.94 -3.54 7.42
CA SER A 114 -5.44 -4.89 7.64
C SER A 114 -5.27 -5.68 6.33
N LEU A 115 -4.30 -6.59 6.30
CA LEU A 115 -4.02 -7.44 5.13
C LEU A 115 -5.26 -8.20 4.63
N ASN A 116 -6.07 -8.73 5.54
CA ASN A 116 -7.30 -9.46 5.19
C ASN A 116 -8.38 -8.56 4.58
N ARG A 117 -8.36 -7.25 4.88
CA ARG A 117 -9.31 -6.28 4.34
C ARG A 117 -8.86 -5.74 2.98
N PHE A 118 -7.55 -5.69 2.76
CA PHE A 118 -6.97 -5.28 1.48
C PHE A 118 -7.12 -6.37 0.40
N LYS A 119 -7.00 -7.64 0.76
CA LYS A 119 -7.19 -8.80 -0.14
C LYS A 119 -8.66 -9.00 -0.53
#